data_AF-K1RHN4-F1
#
_entry.id   AF-K1RHN4-F1
#
_cell.length_a   1.000
_cell.length_b   1.000
_cell.length_c   1.000
_cell.angle_alpha   90.00
_cell.angle_beta   90.00
_cell.angle_gamma   90.00
#
_symmetry.space_group_name_H-M   'P 1'
#
loop_
_entity.id
_entity.type
_entity.pdbx_description
1 polymer ?
#
loop_
_entity_poly.entity_id
_entity_poly.type
_entity_poly.pdbx_seq_one_letter_code
_entity_poly.pdbx_strand_id
1 'polypeptide(L)' 'MGEKSVTELAGIGEVLGGRLKEHGFDMAYVVLGQFLVLKKDEEMFKDWLKETCGANAKQQGDCHQCLKEWCDNFL' A
#
# COMPACT_ATOMS: atom_id res chain seq x y z
N MET A 1 4.36 2.23 11.66
CA MET A 1 4.98 1.72 10.43
C MET A 1 6.47 2.07 10.31
N GLY A 2 7.00 3.05 11.06
CA GLY A 2 8.47 3.28 11.15
C GLY A 2 9.15 3.44 9.79
N GLU A 3 10.41 3.03 9.70
CA GLU A 3 11.19 3.01 8.45
C GLU A 3 11.11 1.65 7.73
N LYS A 4 9.95 0.99 7.79
CA LYS A 4 9.75 -0.30 7.12
C LYS A 4 9.73 -0.15 5.60
N SER A 5 10.31 -1.13 4.90
CA SER A 5 10.26 -1.22 3.44
C SER A 5 8.83 -1.38 2.97
N VAL A 6 8.51 -0.89 1.76
CA VAL A 6 7.20 -1.11 1.13
C VAL A 6 6.86 -2.59 0.97
N THR A 7 7.86 -3.47 0.85
CA THR A 7 7.70 -4.92 0.75
C THR A 7 7.26 -5.58 2.07
N GLU A 8 7.22 -4.85 3.17
CA GLU A 8 6.69 -5.34 4.44
C GLU A 8 5.16 -5.16 4.56
N LEU A 9 4.52 -4.48 3.61
CA LEU A 9 3.07 -4.40 3.55
C LEU A 9 2.48 -5.72 3.06
N ALA A 10 1.41 -6.17 3.71
CA ALA A 10 0.70 -7.37 3.26
C ALA A 10 0.26 -7.20 1.80
N GLY A 11 0.34 -8.27 1.00
CA GLY A 11 0.04 -8.22 -0.43
C GLY A 11 1.14 -7.62 -1.31
N ILE A 12 2.19 -6.98 -0.75
CA ILE A 12 3.27 -6.36 -1.51
C ILE A 12 4.56 -7.21 -1.43
N GLY A 13 4.73 -8.13 -2.38
CA GLY A 13 6.00 -8.86 -2.55
C GLY A 13 7.06 -8.07 -3.34
N GLU A 14 8.25 -8.64 -3.51
CA GLU A 14 9.40 -7.99 -4.18
C GLU A 14 9.09 -7.41 -5.57
N VAL A 15 8.27 -8.09 -6.39
CA VAL A 15 7.91 -7.62 -7.74
C VAL A 15 7.08 -6.34 -7.68
N LEU A 16 6.05 -6.31 -6.82
CA LEU A 16 5.22 -5.12 -6.65
C LEU A 16 5.98 -4.01 -5.93
N GLY A 17 6.77 -4.38 -4.91
CA GLY A 17 7.61 -3.44 -4.17
C GLY A 17 8.66 -2.79 -5.05
N GLY A 18 9.26 -3.52 -6.00
CA GLY A 18 10.18 -2.95 -7.00
C GLY A 18 9.51 -1.87 -7.86
N ARG A 19 8.32 -2.14 -8.39
CA ARG A 19 7.54 -1.16 -9.17
C ARG A 19 7.10 0.04 -8.33
N LEU A 20 6.71 -0.18 -7.08
CA LEU A 20 6.40 0.90 -6.14
C LEU A 20 7.62 1.78 -5.86
N LYS A 21 8.79 1.18 -5.63
CA LYS A 21 10.08 1.88 -5.48
C LYS A 21 10.41 2.73 -6.71
N GLU A 22 10.21 2.22 -7.92
CA GLU A 22 10.40 2.99 -9.16
C GLU A 22 9.49 4.23 -9.25
N HIS A 23 8.33 4.20 -8.59
CA HIS A 23 7.39 5.33 -8.49
C HIS A 23 7.59 6.18 -7.22
N GLY A 24 8.67 5.95 -6.45
CA GLY A 24 8.98 6.72 -5.24
C GLY A 24 8.26 6.23 -3.97
N PHE A 25 7.62 5.08 -4.01
CA PHE A 25 6.98 4.42 -2.86
C PHE A 25 7.88 3.33 -2.29
N ASP A 26 9.05 3.72 -1.81
CA ASP A 26 10.08 2.80 -1.30
C ASP A 26 9.82 2.32 0.14
N MET A 27 9.14 3.15 0.94
CA MET A 27 8.83 2.86 2.34
C MET A 27 7.32 2.69 2.58
N ALA A 28 6.97 1.85 3.55
CA ALA A 28 5.58 1.55 3.90
C ALA A 28 4.79 2.80 4.31
N TYR A 29 5.44 3.76 4.97
CA TYR A 29 4.79 5.01 5.36
C TYR A 29 4.44 5.92 4.18
N VAL A 30 5.13 5.80 3.03
CA VAL A 30 4.80 6.58 1.82
C VAL A 30 3.51 6.06 1.19
N VAL A 31 3.34 4.74 1.13
CA VAL A 31 2.08 4.10 0.70
C VAL A 31 0.94 4.40 1.69
N LEU A 32 1.21 4.41 2.99
CA LEU A 32 0.25 4.88 3.98
C LEU A 32 -0.16 6.34 3.71
N GLY A 33 0.78 7.22 3.39
CA GLY A 33 0.49 8.60 3.03
C GLY A 33 -0.49 8.69 1.87
N GLN A 34 -0.27 7.91 0.81
CA GLN A 34 -1.18 7.83 -0.33
C GLN A 34 -2.56 7.28 0.05
N PHE A 35 -2.62 6.24 0.88
CA PHE A 35 -3.88 5.71 1.42
C PHE A 35 -4.69 6.78 2.17
N LEU A 36 -4.01 7.64 2.93
CA LEU A 36 -4.64 8.76 3.66
C LEU A 36 -5.07 9.90 2.74
N VAL A 37 -4.31 10.21 1.68
CA VAL A 37 -4.72 11.18 0.64
C VAL A 37 -6.02 10.74 -0.04
N LEU A 38 -6.16 9.44 -0.29
CA LEU A 38 -7.38 8.83 -0.81
C LEU A 38 -8.47 8.66 0.26
N LYS A 39 -8.34 9.30 1.43
CA LYS A 39 -9.31 9.29 2.53
C LYS A 39 -9.69 7.90 3.02
N LYS A 40 -8.75 6.94 2.92
CA LYS A 40 -8.98 5.52 3.25
C LYS A 40 -10.08 4.87 2.39
N ASP A 41 -10.40 5.43 1.23
CA ASP A 41 -11.37 4.86 0.30
C ASP A 41 -10.82 3.57 -0.32
N GLU A 42 -11.57 2.48 -0.16
CA GLU A 42 -11.12 1.15 -0.56
C GLU A 42 -11.00 1.02 -2.07
N GLU A 43 -11.99 1.48 -2.83
CA GLU A 43 -12.02 1.34 -4.28
C GLU A 43 -10.93 2.19 -4.91
N MET A 44 -10.83 3.47 -4.53
CA MET A 44 -9.80 4.37 -5.03
C MET A 44 -8.38 3.87 -4.71
N PHE A 45 -8.16 3.32 -3.51
CA PHE A 45 -6.84 2.79 -3.14
C PHE A 45 -6.49 1.53 -3.93
N LYS A 46 -7.44 0.62 -4.12
CA LYS A 46 -7.22 -0.62 -4.88
C LYS A 46 -6.94 -0.33 -6.36
N ASP A 47 -7.66 0.62 -6.94
CA ASP A 47 -7.44 1.08 -8.31
C ASP A 47 -6.07 1.76 -8.44
N TRP A 48 -5.73 2.67 -7.53
CA TRP A 48 -4.40 3.29 -7.51
C TRP A 48 -3.27 2.25 -7.42
N LEU A 49 -3.41 1.25 -6.56
CA LEU A 49 -2.38 0.22 -6.38
C LEU A 49 -2.26 -0.66 -7.63
N LYS A 50 -3.38 -0.96 -8.30
CA LYS A 50 -3.39 -1.65 -9.59
C LYS A 50 -2.67 -0.84 -10.67
N GLU A 51 -2.98 0.44 -10.78
CA GLU A 51 -2.39 1.31 -11.81
C GLU A 51 -0.89 1.55 -11.57
N THR A 52 -0.48 1.68 -10.31
CA THR A 52 0.91 2.03 -9.95
C THR A 52 1.84 0.83 -10.05
N CYS A 53 1.43 -0.36 -9.59
CA CYS A 53 2.32 -1.52 -9.54
C CYS A 53 1.77 -2.81 -10.17
N GLY A 54 0.54 -2.80 -10.69
CA GLY A 54 -0.09 -3.96 -11.32
C GLY A 54 -0.57 -5.01 -10.31
N ALA A 55 -0.90 -4.59 -9.08
CA ALA A 55 -1.42 -5.50 -8.06
C ALA A 55 -2.74 -6.15 -8.50
N ASN A 56 -2.91 -7.44 -8.23
CA ASN A 56 -4.18 -8.15 -8.45
C ASN A 56 -5.16 -7.94 -7.27
N ALA A 57 -6.40 -8.39 -7.44
CA ALA A 57 -7.47 -8.20 -6.45
C ALA A 57 -7.15 -8.73 -5.04
N LYS A 58 -6.40 -9.84 -4.94
CA LYS A 58 -5.98 -10.39 -3.65
C LYS A 58 -4.94 -9.50 -2.98
N GLN A 59 -3.88 -9.15 -3.71
CA GLN A 59 -2.80 -8.27 -3.22
C GLN A 59 -3.34 -6.90 -2.80
N GLN A 60 -4.27 -6.37 -3.57
CA GLN A 60 -5.03 -5.15 -3.26
C GLN A 60 -5.80 -5.26 -1.95
N GLY A 61 -6.57 -6.35 -1.77
CA GLY A 61 -7.32 -6.61 -0.54
C GLY A 61 -6.42 -6.72 0.69
N ASP A 62 -5.35 -7.53 0.58
CA ASP A 62 -4.40 -7.75 1.67
C ASP A 62 -3.71 -6.44 2.09
N CYS A 63 -3.26 -5.63 1.12
CA CYS A 63 -2.59 -4.35 1.39
C CYS A 63 -3.53 -3.33 2.02
N HIS A 64 -4.74 -3.19 1.46
CA HIS A 64 -5.77 -2.30 1.99
C HIS A 64 -6.14 -2.65 3.44
N GLN A 65 -6.43 -3.93 3.70
CA GLN A 65 -6.81 -4.38 5.04
C GLN A 65 -5.68 -4.15 6.06
N CYS A 66 -4.43 -4.44 5.68
CA CYS A 66 -3.26 -4.19 6.52
C CYS A 66 -3.12 -2.71 6.89
N LEU A 67 -3.28 -1.79 5.92
CA LEU A 67 -3.20 -0.35 6.17
C LEU A 67 -4.37 0.17 7.01
N LYS A 68 -5.58 -0.35 6.76
CA LYS A 68 -6.78 -0.02 7.53
C LYS A 68 -6.63 -0.44 9.00
N GLU A 69 -6.25 -1.69 9.25
CA GLU A 69 -5.99 -2.19 10.62
C GLU A 69 -4.88 -1.42 11.30
N TRP A 70 -3.82 -1.04 10.57
CA TRP A 70 -2.78 -0.21 11.14
C TRP A 70 -3.31 1.17 11.54
N CYS A 71 -4.12 1.80 10.68
CA CYS A 71 -4.75 3.08 11.02
C CYS A 71 -5.65 2.96 12.25
N ASP A 72 -6.51 1.94 12.31
CA ASP A 72 -7.48 1.77 13.40
C ASP A 72 -6.81 1.54 14.77
N ASN A 73 -5.58 1.02 14.79
CA ASN A 73 -4.83 0.76 16.03
C ASN A 73 -3.86 1.87 16.44
N PHE A 74 -3.39 2.69 15.49
CA PHE A 74 -2.24 3.58 15.72
C PHE A 74 -2.45 5.04 15.29
N LEU A 75 -3.58 5.39 14.67
CA LEU A 75 -3.90 6.74 14.21
C LEU A 75 -5.25 7.22 14.79
#